data_AF-A0A9D3RLQ3-F1
#
_entry.id   AF-A0A9D3RLQ3-F1
#
_cell.length_a   1.000
_cell.length_b   1.000
_cell.length_c   1.000
_cell.angle_alpha   90.00
_cell.angle_beta   90.00
_cell.angle_gamma   90.00
#
_symmetry.space_group_name_H-M   'P 1'
#
loop_
_entity.id
_entity.type
_entity.pdbx_description
1 polymer ?
#
loop_
_entity_poly.entity_id
_entity_poly.type
_entity_poly.pdbx_seq_one_letter_code
_entity_poly.pdbx_strand_id
1 'polypeptide(L)'
;MLTAMARIQGNGVQAVDARSFRGTTESLANPEDTSFGSESEVNGFAAPERETDKYGFIGGAQQSSSESAEDVPPEVLRQREVKWLDMLNHWDKWMAKRHKKVKLRCQKGIPPSLRGRAWLYLSGGKVKREQNQGKFQELDSQAGDPKWVDVIERDLHRQFPFHEMFMARGGYGQKDLFSVLKAYTLYRPEEGYCQAQAPIAAVLLMHMPAEDAFWGLVQICEKYLPGYYSAGLEAIQLDGEILFALLRRVSPLAYRHLKKHKMDPILYMTEWFMCAFSRTLPWASVLRVWDMFLCEGVKIIFRVGLVLLKCMLGSQEKLKKCPGQYETMELLRAIQPRYMQESFLVREVLELTVSERDIEKEHHAQLRRWKETHGELRCKSPPRMHGARAIMVAEPPSRQDLKQKPTIVVDSPPPPPPHPGLAGGGGAGQEEDAARGGPADGEGGAGQS
;
A
#
# COMPACT_ATOMS: atom_id res chain seq x y z
N MET A 1 13.37 -17.40 2.52
CA MET A 1 13.82 -17.21 3.91
C MET A 1 12.62 -16.85 4.81
N LEU A 2 11.59 -17.70 4.84
CA LEU A 2 10.38 -17.56 5.69
C LEU A 2 10.06 -18.87 6.45
N THR A 3 10.98 -19.84 6.42
CA THR A 3 10.85 -21.15 7.09
C THR A 3 10.96 -21.05 8.63
N ALA A 4 11.25 -19.87 9.19
CA ALA A 4 11.50 -19.71 10.62
C ALA A 4 10.26 -19.34 11.46
N MET A 5 9.08 -19.10 10.85
CA MET A 5 7.87 -18.74 11.61
C MET A 5 6.97 -19.93 12.00
N ALA A 6 7.40 -21.17 11.75
CA ALA A 6 6.68 -22.38 12.18
C ALA A 6 7.47 -23.15 13.26
N ARG A 7 7.48 -22.66 14.49
CA ARG A 7 7.71 -23.49 15.68
C ARG A 7 6.61 -23.22 16.69
N ILE A 8 5.57 -24.06 16.63
CA ILE A 8 4.49 -24.14 17.62
C ILE A 8 4.93 -25.11 18.71
N GLN A 9 4.79 -24.66 19.96
CA GLN A 9 5.04 -25.42 21.19
C GLN A 9 4.16 -26.67 21.26
N GLY A 10 4.78 -27.82 21.49
CA GLY A 10 4.14 -29.05 21.97
C GLY A 10 4.68 -29.38 23.36
N ASN A 11 3.78 -29.58 24.32
CA ASN A 11 4.09 -29.97 25.70
C ASN A 11 4.35 -31.48 25.82
N GLY A 12 5.39 -31.82 26.59
CA GLY A 12 5.47 -33.01 27.46
C GLY A 12 5.89 -34.35 26.82
N VAL A 13 7.06 -34.87 27.19
CA VAL A 13 7.29 -36.02 28.11
C VAL A 13 8.82 -36.15 28.36
N GLN A 14 9.17 -36.57 29.58
CA GLN A 14 10.48 -36.63 30.24
C GLN A 14 11.55 -37.52 29.56
N ALA A 15 12.84 -37.18 29.74
CA ALA A 15 13.91 -38.11 30.18
C ALA A 15 15.29 -37.44 30.38
N VAL A 16 15.74 -37.43 31.64
CA VAL A 16 17.05 -37.76 32.26
C VAL A 16 18.41 -37.34 31.63
N ASP A 17 19.26 -36.81 32.52
CA ASP A 17 20.69 -36.47 32.49
C ASP A 17 21.64 -37.22 31.53
N ALA A 18 22.60 -36.47 30.95
CA ALA A 18 24.00 -36.90 30.88
C ALA A 18 24.98 -35.72 30.64
N ARG A 19 26.11 -35.82 31.33
CA ARG A 19 27.23 -34.87 31.51
C ARG A 19 28.03 -34.52 30.25
N SER A 20 28.52 -33.27 30.24
CA SER A 20 29.88 -32.79 29.91
C SER A 20 30.73 -33.59 28.90
N PHE A 21 31.19 -32.91 27.84
CA PHE A 21 32.59 -32.98 27.40
C PHE A 21 33.05 -31.68 26.74
N ARG A 22 34.26 -31.25 27.13
CA ARG A 22 35.01 -30.07 26.66
C ARG A 22 36.29 -30.56 26.00
N GLY A 23 36.74 -29.87 24.94
CA GLY A 23 38.05 -30.04 24.28
C GLY A 23 37.89 -30.51 22.82
N THR A 24 38.60 -30.01 21.81
CA THR A 24 39.76 -29.10 21.71
C THR A 24 39.85 -28.56 20.27
N THR A 25 40.50 -27.39 20.15
CA THR A 25 41.25 -26.77 19.02
C THR A 25 41.81 -27.77 17.97
N GLU A 26 42.01 -27.48 16.67
CA GLU A 26 42.60 -26.28 16.03
C GLU A 26 42.59 -26.43 14.47
N SER A 27 42.82 -25.30 13.76
CA SER A 27 43.42 -25.16 12.40
C SER A 27 42.60 -24.40 11.33
N LEU A 28 42.63 -23.06 11.44
CA LEU A 28 43.09 -22.04 10.48
C LEU A 28 43.00 -22.26 8.95
N ALA A 29 42.26 -21.36 8.27
CA ALA A 29 42.68 -20.64 7.07
C ALA A 29 41.89 -19.32 6.92
N ASN A 30 42.59 -18.25 6.52
CA ASN A 30 42.27 -16.81 6.68
C ASN A 30 41.04 -16.25 5.92
N PRO A 31 40.46 -15.13 6.42
CA PRO A 31 39.60 -14.22 5.67
C PRO A 31 40.41 -13.08 5.04
N GLU A 32 40.10 -12.70 3.79
CA GLU A 32 40.57 -11.44 3.21
C GLU A 32 39.53 -10.34 3.43
N ASP A 33 40.06 -9.22 3.94
CA ASP A 33 39.42 -7.95 4.21
C ASP A 33 38.88 -7.25 2.96
N THR A 34 37.71 -6.64 3.09
CA THR A 34 37.50 -5.29 2.54
C THR A 34 36.86 -4.41 3.60
N SER A 35 37.74 -3.83 4.42
CA SER A 35 37.51 -2.60 5.16
C SER A 35 37.15 -1.48 4.19
N PHE A 36 35.94 -0.92 4.30
CA PHE A 36 35.64 0.39 3.72
C PHE A 36 35.55 1.40 4.86
N GLY A 37 36.59 2.23 4.91
CA GLY A 37 36.92 3.13 5.98
C GLY A 37 36.12 4.44 6.02
N SER A 38 36.25 5.04 7.20
CA SER A 38 36.02 6.42 7.62
C SER A 38 35.94 7.49 6.52
N GLU A 39 34.93 8.34 6.66
CA GLU A 39 34.77 9.60 5.93
C GLU A 39 35.92 10.56 6.25
N SER A 40 36.54 11.09 5.19
CA SER A 40 37.22 12.38 5.20
C SER A 40 37.16 12.94 3.78
N GLU A 41 36.40 14.01 3.61
CA GLU A 41 36.30 14.77 2.38
C GLU A 41 37.64 15.48 2.10
N VAL A 42 38.39 15.00 1.12
CA VAL A 42 39.28 15.83 0.30
C VAL A 42 39.66 15.07 -0.97
N ASN A 43 39.59 15.78 -2.11
CA ASN A 43 39.96 15.38 -3.48
C ASN A 43 38.89 14.66 -4.34
N GLY A 44 38.06 15.45 -5.02
CA GLY A 44 38.20 15.61 -6.48
C GLY A 44 37.92 14.44 -7.42
N PHE A 45 37.35 13.32 -6.98
CA PHE A 45 36.76 12.31 -7.86
C PHE A 45 35.34 12.01 -7.39
N ALA A 46 34.36 12.46 -8.17
CA ALA A 46 32.97 12.12 -7.96
C ALA A 46 32.84 10.59 -7.82
N ALA A 47 32.30 10.12 -6.70
CA ALA A 47 31.79 8.77 -6.61
C ALA A 47 30.87 8.55 -7.83
N PRO A 48 30.90 7.38 -8.50
CA PRO A 48 30.05 7.16 -9.66
C PRO A 48 28.62 7.53 -9.28
N GLU A 49 28.02 8.48 -10.01
CA GLU A 49 26.67 8.94 -9.75
C GLU A 49 25.78 7.71 -9.65
N ARG A 50 25.24 7.48 -8.45
CA ARG A 50 24.38 6.34 -8.18
C ARG A 50 23.05 6.64 -8.86
N GLU A 51 22.91 6.18 -10.09
CA GLU A 51 21.72 6.41 -10.88
C GLU A 51 20.55 5.61 -10.30
N THR A 52 19.51 6.33 -9.89
CA THR A 52 18.24 5.76 -9.45
C THR A 52 17.26 5.72 -10.61
N ASP A 53 16.38 4.72 -10.63
CA ASP A 53 15.23 4.75 -11.53
C ASP A 53 14.22 5.84 -11.11
N LYS A 54 13.17 6.05 -11.92
CA LYS A 54 12.14 7.06 -11.65
C LYS A 54 11.36 6.87 -10.33
N TYR A 55 11.63 5.78 -9.63
CA TYR A 55 11.03 5.43 -8.35
C TYR A 55 12.04 5.42 -7.19
N GLY A 56 13.28 5.85 -7.42
CA GLY A 56 14.31 5.93 -6.37
C GLY A 56 15.06 4.62 -6.12
N PHE A 57 14.91 3.59 -6.97
CA PHE A 57 15.61 2.31 -6.83
C PHE A 57 16.90 2.25 -7.64
N ILE A 58 17.96 1.72 -7.05
CA ILE A 58 19.28 1.58 -7.66
C ILE A 58 19.40 0.25 -8.42
N GLY A 59 20.09 0.27 -9.55
CA GLY A 59 20.55 -0.94 -10.24
C GLY A 59 19.46 -1.83 -10.83
N GLY A 60 18.30 -1.26 -11.18
CA GLY A 60 17.18 -2.02 -11.75
C GLY A 60 16.60 -3.08 -10.82
N ALA A 61 16.81 -2.95 -9.50
CA ALA A 61 16.41 -3.92 -8.47
C ALA A 61 14.91 -4.26 -8.48
N GLN A 62 14.07 -3.41 -9.09
CA GLN A 62 12.63 -3.62 -9.22
C GLN A 62 12.19 -4.24 -10.55
N GLN A 63 13.12 -4.71 -11.39
CA GLN A 63 12.81 -5.25 -12.73
C GLN A 63 11.97 -4.27 -13.57
N SER A 64 12.21 -2.97 -13.40
CA SER A 64 11.71 -1.91 -14.27
C SER A 64 12.46 -2.01 -15.60
N SER A 65 12.01 -2.91 -16.50
CA SER A 65 12.47 -2.82 -17.89
C SER A 65 12.01 -1.47 -18.45
N SER A 66 12.91 -0.68 -19.02
CA SER A 66 12.57 0.60 -19.66
C SER A 66 11.47 0.45 -20.73
N GLU A 67 11.25 -0.77 -21.23
CA GLU A 67 10.21 -1.12 -22.19
C GLU A 67 8.81 -1.38 -21.59
N SER A 68 8.65 -1.57 -20.27
CA SER A 68 7.37 -2.06 -19.70
C SER A 68 6.48 -1.01 -19.05
N ALA A 69 7.00 0.17 -18.74
CA ALA A 69 6.20 1.29 -18.29
C ALA A 69 6.00 2.25 -19.46
N GLU A 70 4.89 2.12 -20.19
CA GLU A 70 4.46 3.14 -21.14
C GLU A 70 4.37 4.48 -20.39
N ASP A 71 5.35 5.35 -20.60
CA ASP A 71 5.36 6.66 -19.94
C ASP A 71 4.19 7.47 -20.47
N VAL A 72 3.20 7.64 -19.60
CA VAL A 72 2.00 8.43 -19.89
C VAL A 72 2.45 9.85 -20.25
N PRO A 73 2.04 10.39 -21.42
CA PRO A 73 2.49 11.71 -21.85
C PRO A 73 2.27 12.76 -20.74
N PRO A 74 3.23 13.67 -20.50
CA PRO A 74 3.14 14.64 -19.40
C PRO A 74 1.85 15.46 -19.40
N GLU A 75 1.33 15.81 -20.58
CA GLU A 75 0.05 16.52 -20.71
C GLU A 75 -1.14 15.70 -20.18
N VAL A 76 -1.17 14.40 -20.47
CA VAL A 76 -2.19 13.49 -19.94
C VAL A 76 -2.05 13.35 -18.43
N LEU A 77 -0.82 13.33 -17.88
CA LEU A 77 -0.58 13.31 -16.43
C LEU A 77 -1.13 14.58 -15.76
N ARG A 78 -0.80 15.77 -16.28
CA ARG A 78 -1.32 17.05 -15.75
C ARG A 78 -2.85 17.10 -15.76
N GLN A 79 -3.47 16.64 -16.85
CA GLN A 79 -4.94 16.56 -16.91
C GLN A 79 -5.52 15.60 -15.89
N ARG A 80 -4.83 14.48 -15.59
CA ARG A 80 -5.25 13.56 -14.51
C ARG A 80 -5.09 14.22 -13.14
N GLU A 81 -4.01 14.97 -12.91
CA GLU A 81 -3.74 15.70 -11.67
C GLU A 81 -4.82 16.73 -11.37
N VAL A 82 -5.15 17.61 -12.31
CA VAL A 82 -6.23 18.60 -12.16
C VAL A 82 -7.53 17.93 -11.75
N LYS A 83 -7.87 16.83 -12.43
CA LYS A 83 -9.09 16.09 -12.13
C LYS A 83 -9.02 15.33 -10.80
N TRP A 84 -7.85 15.05 -10.24
CA TRP A 84 -7.69 14.44 -8.90
C TRP A 84 -7.74 15.49 -7.80
N LEU A 85 -7.13 16.65 -8.02
CA LEU A 85 -7.24 17.81 -7.14
C LEU A 85 -8.71 18.22 -6.93
N ASP A 86 -9.52 18.30 -7.99
CA ASP A 86 -10.95 18.55 -7.86
C ASP A 86 -11.66 17.51 -6.97
N MET A 87 -11.30 16.24 -7.09
CA MET A 87 -11.88 15.18 -6.26
C MET A 87 -11.47 15.33 -4.79
N LEU A 88 -10.20 15.60 -4.51
CA LEU A 88 -9.68 15.76 -3.16
C LEU A 88 -10.19 17.05 -2.49
N ASN A 89 -10.48 18.08 -3.28
CA ASN A 89 -11.08 19.34 -2.80
C ASN A 89 -12.56 19.21 -2.43
N HIS A 90 -13.25 18.24 -3.01
CA HIS A 90 -14.67 17.99 -2.79
C HIS A 90 -14.94 16.53 -2.39
N TRP A 91 -14.08 15.99 -1.52
CA TRP A 91 -13.97 14.55 -1.26
C TRP A 91 -15.27 13.92 -0.77
N ASP A 92 -15.95 14.55 0.19
CA ASP A 92 -17.25 14.13 0.72
C ASP A 92 -18.29 13.96 -0.38
N LYS A 93 -18.44 14.97 -1.25
CA LYS A 93 -19.37 14.98 -2.38
C LYS A 93 -19.02 13.89 -3.39
N TRP A 94 -17.74 13.72 -3.70
CA TRP A 94 -17.28 12.72 -4.66
C TRP A 94 -17.50 11.30 -4.15
N MET A 95 -17.22 11.03 -2.88
CA MET A 95 -17.41 9.72 -2.28
C MET A 95 -18.89 9.39 -2.06
N ALA A 96 -19.73 10.38 -1.72
CA ALA A 96 -21.17 10.17 -1.59
C ALA A 96 -21.87 9.93 -2.93
N LYS A 97 -21.61 10.78 -3.95
CA LYS A 97 -22.40 10.82 -5.19
C LYS A 97 -21.69 10.24 -6.42
N ARG A 98 -20.36 10.15 -6.41
CA ARG A 98 -19.54 9.84 -7.60
C ARG A 98 -18.48 8.76 -7.33
N HIS A 99 -18.65 7.94 -6.30
CA HIS A 99 -17.68 6.90 -5.91
C HIS A 99 -17.28 5.97 -7.07
N LYS A 100 -18.24 5.58 -7.94
CA LYS A 100 -17.94 4.75 -9.13
C LYS A 100 -16.88 5.40 -10.04
N LYS A 101 -16.90 6.73 -10.16
CA LYS A 101 -15.91 7.49 -10.96
C LYS A 101 -14.57 7.63 -10.23
N VAL A 102 -14.57 7.74 -8.90
CA VAL A 102 -13.34 7.66 -8.08
C VAL A 102 -12.67 6.31 -8.29
N LYS A 103 -13.43 5.22 -8.11
CA LYS A 103 -12.98 3.84 -8.38
C LYS A 103 -12.37 3.69 -9.77
N LEU A 104 -13.06 4.13 -10.84
CA LEU A 104 -12.53 4.04 -12.20
C LEU A 104 -11.19 4.79 -12.37
N ARG A 105 -10.98 5.88 -11.63
CA ARG A 105 -9.71 6.63 -11.69
C ARG A 105 -8.59 5.93 -10.93
N CYS A 106 -8.88 5.31 -9.79
CA CYS A 106 -7.93 4.42 -9.11
C CYS A 106 -7.50 3.26 -10.03
N GLN A 107 -8.46 2.68 -10.76
CA GLN A 107 -8.19 1.63 -11.76
C GLN A 107 -7.41 2.10 -12.98
N LYS A 108 -7.37 3.42 -13.27
CA LYS A 108 -6.57 4.01 -14.35
C LYS A 108 -5.17 4.47 -13.93
N GLY A 109 -4.91 4.66 -12.64
CA GLY A 109 -3.66 5.24 -12.14
C GLY A 109 -3.89 6.54 -11.41
N ILE A 110 -3.47 6.59 -10.15
CA ILE A 110 -3.31 7.85 -9.42
C ILE A 110 -1.99 8.50 -9.89
N PRO A 111 -2.00 9.79 -10.27
CA PRO A 111 -0.76 10.50 -10.60
C PRO A 111 0.26 10.42 -9.47
N PRO A 112 1.56 10.22 -9.77
CA PRO A 112 2.59 10.07 -8.73
C PRO A 112 2.61 11.19 -7.71
N SER A 113 2.52 12.45 -8.17
CA SER A 113 2.48 13.67 -7.37
C SER A 113 1.32 13.74 -6.36
N LEU A 114 0.25 12.95 -6.57
CA LEU A 114 -0.95 12.97 -5.74
C LEU A 114 -1.16 11.67 -4.95
N ARG A 115 -0.30 10.66 -5.10
CA ARG A 115 -0.48 9.37 -4.41
C ARG A 115 -0.50 9.52 -2.90
N GLY A 116 0.48 10.20 -2.31
CA GLY A 116 0.55 10.39 -0.85
C GLY A 116 -0.77 10.90 -0.27
N ARG A 117 -1.26 11.99 -0.86
CA ARG A 117 -2.53 12.60 -0.45
C ARG A 117 -3.74 11.72 -0.77
N ALA A 118 -3.84 11.16 -1.97
CA ALA A 118 -4.98 10.33 -2.36
C ALA A 118 -5.08 9.05 -1.52
N TRP A 119 -3.96 8.39 -1.26
CA TRP A 119 -3.88 7.20 -0.41
C TRP A 119 -4.28 7.51 1.02
N LEU A 120 -3.83 8.64 1.58
CA LEU A 120 -4.23 9.08 2.93
C LEU A 120 -5.75 9.33 3.03
N TYR A 121 -6.39 9.85 1.97
CA TYR A 121 -7.83 10.02 1.92
C TYR A 121 -8.58 8.69 1.72
N LEU A 122 -8.10 7.83 0.82
CA LEU A 122 -8.71 6.52 0.53
C LEU A 122 -8.62 5.58 1.74
N SER A 123 -7.50 5.57 2.45
CA SER A 123 -7.32 4.75 3.65
C SER A 123 -8.21 5.20 4.82
N GLY A 124 -8.69 6.45 4.81
CA GLY A 124 -9.31 7.09 5.98
C GLY A 124 -8.30 7.74 6.93
N GLY A 125 -6.99 7.62 6.64
CA GLY A 125 -5.93 8.14 7.49
C GLY A 125 -5.98 9.65 7.69
N LYS A 126 -6.44 10.40 6.67
CA LYS A 126 -6.62 11.86 6.79
C LYS A 126 -7.58 12.23 7.92
N VAL A 127 -8.71 11.54 7.98
CA VAL A 127 -9.76 11.78 8.97
C VAL A 127 -9.26 11.38 10.35
N LYS A 128 -8.66 10.18 10.45
CA LYS A 128 -8.09 9.66 11.69
C LYS A 128 -7.02 10.59 12.26
N ARG A 129 -6.13 11.12 11.41
CA ARG A 129 -5.11 12.11 11.80
C ARG A 129 -5.72 13.38 12.37
N GLU A 130 -6.69 14.00 11.69
CA GLU A 130 -7.30 15.25 12.19
C GLU A 130 -8.04 15.09 13.51
N GLN A 131 -8.59 13.90 13.76
CA GLN A 131 -9.26 13.55 15.02
C GLN A 131 -8.28 13.26 16.17
N ASN A 132 -6.99 13.09 15.87
CA ASN A 132 -5.94 12.68 16.82
C ASN A 132 -4.70 13.57 16.68
N GLN A 133 -4.90 14.88 16.53
CA GLN A 133 -3.80 15.85 16.35
C GLN A 133 -2.79 15.75 17.50
N GLY A 134 -1.50 15.72 17.15
CA GLY A 134 -0.40 15.61 18.12
C GLY A 134 -0.12 14.20 18.64
N LYS A 135 -0.99 13.22 18.33
CA LYS A 135 -0.86 11.86 18.90
C LYS A 135 0.37 11.13 18.37
N PHE A 136 0.71 11.29 17.09
CA PHE A 136 1.92 10.67 16.55
C PHE A 136 3.18 11.19 17.23
N GLN A 137 3.29 12.52 17.41
CA GLN A 137 4.42 13.16 18.08
C GLN A 137 4.52 12.73 19.55
N GLU A 138 3.38 12.62 20.23
CA GLU A 138 3.28 12.10 21.60
C GLU A 138 3.84 10.67 21.70
N LEU A 139 3.47 9.78 20.77
CA LEU A 139 3.92 8.39 20.74
C LEU A 139 5.39 8.27 20.32
N ASP A 140 5.83 9.07 19.36
CA ASP A 140 7.23 9.04 18.91
C ASP A 140 8.19 9.56 20.00
N SER A 141 7.73 10.48 20.84
CA SER A 141 8.52 10.97 21.99
C SER A 141 8.60 9.96 23.14
N GLN A 142 7.72 8.96 23.18
CA GLN A 142 7.71 7.92 24.19
C GLN A 142 8.75 6.83 23.91
N ALA A 143 9.26 6.23 25.00
CA ALA A 143 10.07 5.03 24.91
C ALA A 143 9.22 3.85 24.40
N GLY A 144 9.73 3.13 23.39
CA GLY A 144 9.10 1.89 22.92
C GLY A 144 9.33 0.73 23.89
N ASP A 145 8.50 -0.31 23.80
CA ASP A 145 8.78 -1.59 24.44
C ASP A 145 10.10 -2.16 23.88
N PRO A 146 11.12 -2.45 24.72
CA PRO A 146 12.41 -2.97 24.28
C PRO A 146 12.29 -4.18 23.37
N LYS A 147 11.32 -5.07 23.64
CA LYS A 147 11.07 -6.26 22.82
C LYS A 147 10.78 -5.88 21.36
N TRP A 148 9.95 -4.86 21.14
CA TRP A 148 9.56 -4.45 19.79
C TRP A 148 10.63 -3.60 19.14
N VAL A 149 11.26 -2.71 19.90
CA VAL A 149 12.40 -1.90 19.43
C VAL A 149 13.49 -2.78 18.83
N ASP A 150 13.95 -3.80 19.55
CA ASP A 150 15.00 -4.72 19.09
C ASP A 150 14.60 -5.49 17.81
N VAL A 151 13.32 -5.83 17.67
CA VAL A 151 12.82 -6.53 16.48
C VAL A 151 12.73 -5.59 15.29
N ILE A 152 12.27 -4.35 15.50
CA ILE A 152 12.14 -3.33 14.45
C ILE A 152 13.53 -2.94 13.95
N GLU A 153 14.51 -2.64 14.82
CA GLU A 153 15.86 -2.23 14.41
C GLU A 153 16.56 -3.28 13.54
N ARG A 154 16.39 -4.56 13.88
CA ARG A 154 16.89 -5.68 13.06
C ARG A 154 16.12 -5.83 11.75
N ASP A 155 14.95 -5.23 11.61
CA ASP A 155 14.12 -5.27 10.40
C ASP A 155 14.47 -4.17 9.40
N LEU A 156 14.82 -2.97 9.86
CA LEU A 156 14.96 -1.78 9.02
C LEU A 156 15.84 -2.00 7.77
N HIS A 157 17.00 -2.63 7.94
CA HIS A 157 17.98 -2.79 6.87
C HIS A 157 17.54 -3.73 5.74
N ARG A 158 16.54 -4.59 5.95
CA ARG A 158 16.01 -5.49 4.90
C ARG A 158 14.80 -4.90 4.17
N GLN A 159 14.36 -3.69 4.54
CA GLN A 159 13.20 -3.03 3.93
C GLN A 159 13.63 -2.13 2.78
N PHE A 160 13.37 -2.59 1.56
CA PHE A 160 13.74 -1.91 0.32
C PHE A 160 15.21 -1.41 0.31
N PRO A 161 16.20 -2.31 0.52
CA PRO A 161 17.61 -1.93 0.74
C PRO A 161 18.26 -1.21 -0.46
N PHE A 162 17.64 -1.32 -1.64
CA PHE A 162 18.11 -0.68 -2.88
C PHE A 162 17.38 0.63 -3.20
N HIS A 163 16.49 1.10 -2.33
CA HIS A 163 15.82 2.39 -2.50
C HIS A 163 16.62 3.49 -1.80
N GLU A 164 16.81 4.64 -2.46
CA GLU A 164 17.63 5.76 -1.97
C GLU A 164 17.23 6.23 -0.55
N MET A 165 15.93 6.21 -0.25
CA MET A 165 15.41 6.56 1.08
C MET A 165 15.86 5.62 2.20
N PHE A 166 16.05 4.32 1.92
CA PHE A 166 16.28 3.29 2.95
C PHE A 166 17.68 2.66 2.89
N MET A 167 18.46 2.92 1.85
CA MET A 167 19.78 2.31 1.65
C MET A 167 20.80 2.71 2.73
N ALA A 168 20.71 3.95 3.25
CA ALA A 168 21.65 4.46 4.23
C ALA A 168 21.29 3.92 5.62
N ARG A 169 22.17 3.12 6.21
CA ARG A 169 21.98 2.59 7.55
C ARG A 169 21.95 3.72 8.57
N GLY A 170 20.86 3.83 9.34
CA GLY A 170 20.65 4.95 10.25
C GLY A 170 20.38 6.30 9.56
N GLY A 171 20.15 6.30 8.25
CA GLY A 171 19.71 7.47 7.49
C GLY A 171 18.27 7.87 7.83
N TYR A 172 17.83 9.02 7.30
CA TYR A 172 16.53 9.61 7.61
C TYR A 172 15.36 8.66 7.31
N GLY A 173 15.35 7.95 6.18
CA GLY A 173 14.26 7.02 5.88
C GLY A 173 14.17 5.83 6.84
N GLN A 174 15.30 5.28 7.29
CA GLN A 174 15.28 4.22 8.32
C GLN A 174 14.83 4.76 9.68
N LYS A 175 15.18 6.01 10.02
CA LYS A 175 14.70 6.67 11.24
C LYS A 175 13.19 6.90 11.20
N ASP A 176 12.67 7.42 10.09
CA ASP A 176 11.23 7.62 9.92
C ASP A 176 10.46 6.28 9.96
N LEU A 177 11.01 5.23 9.32
CA LEU A 177 10.44 3.88 9.38
C LEU A 177 10.43 3.34 10.81
N PHE A 178 11.51 3.53 11.55
CA PHE A 178 11.57 3.18 12.97
C PHE A 178 10.51 3.93 13.78
N SER A 179 10.42 5.26 13.64
CA SER A 179 9.45 6.09 14.34
C SER A 179 8.01 5.67 14.07
N VAL A 180 7.65 5.43 12.80
CA VAL A 180 6.31 4.97 12.40
C VAL A 180 5.97 3.61 13.04
N LEU A 181 6.88 2.64 12.94
CA LEU A 181 6.64 1.28 13.46
C LEU A 181 6.61 1.26 14.99
N LYS A 182 7.54 1.95 15.66
CA LYS A 182 7.57 2.09 17.11
C LYS A 182 6.28 2.75 17.61
N ALA A 183 5.88 3.89 17.03
CA ALA A 183 4.64 4.57 17.39
C ALA A 183 3.42 3.66 17.19
N TYR A 184 3.39 2.83 16.14
CA TYR A 184 2.33 1.84 15.94
C TYR A 184 2.25 0.85 17.10
N THR A 185 3.39 0.31 17.57
CA THR A 185 3.39 -0.64 18.69
C THR A 185 2.88 -0.02 20.00
N LEU A 186 3.12 1.28 20.20
CA LEU A 186 2.59 2.02 21.35
C LEU A 186 1.09 2.35 21.19
N TYR A 187 0.62 2.57 19.95
CA TYR A 187 -0.79 2.78 19.65
C TYR A 187 -1.63 1.50 19.75
N ARG A 188 -1.05 0.33 19.39
CA ARG A 188 -1.68 -1.00 19.37
C ARG A 188 -0.83 -2.02 20.14
N PRO A 189 -0.64 -1.87 21.46
CA PRO A 189 0.24 -2.74 22.25
C PRO A 189 -0.19 -4.21 22.25
N GLU A 190 -1.48 -4.49 22.08
CA GLU A 190 -2.04 -5.85 22.00
C GLU A 190 -1.65 -6.59 20.70
N GLU A 191 -1.39 -5.85 19.63
CA GLU A 191 -0.95 -6.40 18.34
C GLU A 191 0.57 -6.41 18.24
N GLY A 192 1.20 -5.34 18.76
CA GLY A 192 2.65 -5.18 18.77
C GLY A 192 3.22 -5.00 17.37
N TYR A 193 4.39 -5.61 17.11
CA TYR A 193 5.07 -5.55 15.82
C TYR A 193 5.13 -6.92 15.15
N CYS A 194 4.62 -6.99 13.93
CA CYS A 194 4.81 -8.06 12.97
C CYS A 194 5.72 -7.58 11.83
N GLN A 195 6.71 -8.39 11.45
CA GLN A 195 7.69 -8.05 10.39
C GLN A 195 7.04 -7.71 9.04
N ALA A 196 5.82 -8.19 8.79
CA ALA A 196 5.09 -7.87 7.56
C ALA A 196 4.54 -6.44 7.53
N GLN A 197 4.54 -5.70 8.65
CA GLN A 197 4.12 -4.31 8.70
C GLN A 197 5.18 -3.34 8.17
N ALA A 198 6.46 -3.65 8.37
CA ALA A 198 7.57 -2.86 7.87
C ALA A 198 7.48 -2.50 6.37
N PRO A 199 7.24 -3.45 5.44
CA PRO A 199 7.12 -3.11 4.03
C PRO A 199 5.86 -2.27 3.72
N ILE A 200 4.77 -2.42 4.47
CA ILE A 200 3.58 -1.56 4.36
C ILE A 200 3.93 -0.12 4.75
N ALA A 201 4.61 0.06 5.88
CA ALA A 201 5.04 1.36 6.38
C ALA A 201 6.04 2.04 5.43
N ALA A 202 7.00 1.27 4.89
CA ALA A 202 7.97 1.78 3.94
C ALA A 202 7.33 2.24 2.63
N VAL A 203 6.36 1.50 2.07
CA VAL A 203 5.60 1.92 0.89
C VAL A 203 4.88 3.25 1.12
N LEU A 204 4.29 3.43 2.30
CA LEU A 204 3.63 4.69 2.66
C LEU A 204 4.66 5.83 2.77
N LEU A 205 5.77 5.60 3.47
CA LEU A 205 6.83 6.60 3.69
C LEU A 205 7.47 7.10 2.39
N MET A 206 7.55 6.27 1.35
CA MET A 206 8.01 6.70 0.01
C MET A 206 7.07 7.72 -0.65
N HIS A 207 5.85 7.93 -0.13
CA HIS A 207 4.84 8.78 -0.74
C HIS A 207 4.30 9.87 0.20
N MET A 208 4.50 9.76 1.51
CA MET A 208 3.94 10.70 2.49
C MET A 208 4.84 10.83 3.73
N PRO A 209 4.75 11.96 4.46
CA PRO A 209 5.50 12.16 5.70
C PRO A 209 5.19 11.10 6.78
N ALA A 210 6.08 10.97 7.77
CA ALA A 210 5.99 9.96 8.82
C ALA A 210 4.63 9.93 9.55
N GLU A 211 4.06 11.08 9.94
CA GLU A 211 2.75 11.11 10.61
C GLU A 211 1.63 10.57 9.70
N ASP A 212 1.64 10.92 8.42
CA ASP A 212 0.65 10.44 7.46
C ASP A 212 0.81 8.94 7.20
N ALA A 213 2.06 8.47 7.11
CA ALA A 213 2.38 7.05 6.96
C ALA A 213 1.94 6.24 8.19
N PHE A 214 2.12 6.79 9.40
CA PHE A 214 1.61 6.21 10.64
C PHE A 214 0.09 6.04 10.60
N TRP A 215 -0.67 7.08 10.27
CA TRP A 215 -2.13 6.97 10.20
C TRP A 215 -2.61 6.09 9.03
N GLY A 216 -1.88 6.08 7.93
CA GLY A 216 -2.10 5.14 6.83
C GLY A 216 -1.92 3.68 7.27
N LEU A 217 -0.84 3.39 8.00
CA LEU A 217 -0.56 2.06 8.56
C LEU A 217 -1.64 1.64 9.55
N VAL A 218 -2.01 2.51 10.50
CA VAL A 218 -3.11 2.27 11.45
C VAL A 218 -4.39 1.88 10.73
N GLN A 219 -4.79 2.65 9.71
CA GLN A 219 -6.01 2.34 8.97
C GLN A 219 -5.91 1.03 8.18
N ILE A 220 -4.77 0.74 7.54
CA ILE A 220 -4.57 -0.53 6.83
C ILE A 220 -4.70 -1.71 7.78
N CYS A 221 -4.06 -1.67 8.95
CA CYS A 221 -4.13 -2.75 9.93
C CYS A 221 -5.54 -2.89 10.55
N GLU A 222 -6.17 -1.80 10.97
CA GLU A 222 -7.45 -1.86 11.69
C GLU A 222 -8.65 -2.09 10.75
N LYS A 223 -8.66 -1.48 9.57
CA LYS A 223 -9.82 -1.46 8.68
C LYS A 223 -9.72 -2.43 7.54
N TYR A 224 -8.55 -2.54 6.90
CA TYR A 224 -8.41 -3.35 5.68
C TYR A 224 -8.00 -4.79 5.99
N LEU A 225 -7.05 -4.97 6.90
CA LEU A 225 -6.40 -6.23 7.21
C LEU A 225 -6.52 -6.62 8.72
N PRO A 226 -7.71 -6.50 9.33
CA PRO A 226 -7.87 -6.78 10.76
C PRO A 226 -7.49 -8.23 11.08
N GLY A 227 -6.69 -8.40 12.14
CA GLY A 227 -6.24 -9.70 12.63
C GLY A 227 -5.09 -10.34 11.86
N TYR A 228 -4.62 -9.72 10.76
CA TYR A 228 -3.52 -10.28 9.96
C TYR A 228 -2.21 -10.39 10.74
N TYR A 229 -1.92 -9.41 11.60
CA TYR A 229 -0.65 -9.29 12.31
C TYR A 229 -0.70 -9.84 13.73
N SER A 230 -1.84 -10.41 14.14
CA SER A 230 -2.00 -11.04 15.44
C SER A 230 -1.27 -12.39 15.51
N ALA A 231 -0.95 -12.82 16.74
CA ALA A 231 -0.33 -14.11 16.98
C ALA A 231 -1.18 -15.27 16.41
N GLY A 232 -0.50 -16.28 15.86
CA GLY A 232 -1.16 -17.46 15.28
C GLY A 232 -1.67 -17.30 13.84
N LEU A 233 -1.69 -16.09 13.29
CA LEU A 233 -2.03 -15.82 11.88
C LEU A 233 -3.40 -16.41 11.46
N GLU A 234 -4.37 -16.51 12.38
CA GLU A 234 -5.67 -17.15 12.11
C GLU A 234 -6.42 -16.45 10.96
N ALA A 235 -6.36 -15.12 10.90
CA ALA A 235 -6.98 -14.35 9.82
C ALA A 235 -6.36 -14.66 8.45
N ILE A 236 -5.05 -14.90 8.39
CA ILE A 236 -4.34 -15.28 7.15
C ILE A 236 -4.68 -16.71 6.75
N GLN A 237 -4.73 -17.63 7.70
CA GLN A 237 -5.16 -19.01 7.45
C GLN A 237 -6.57 -19.07 6.88
N LEU A 238 -7.50 -18.34 7.51
CA LEU A 238 -8.88 -18.23 7.04
C LEU A 238 -8.96 -17.64 5.62
N ASP A 239 -8.20 -16.57 5.36
CA ASP A 239 -8.14 -15.97 4.03
C ASP A 239 -7.49 -16.89 3.00
N GLY A 240 -6.60 -17.78 3.41
CA GLY A 240 -6.06 -18.83 2.55
C GLY A 240 -7.10 -19.84 2.12
N GLU A 241 -7.95 -20.26 3.05
CA GLU A 241 -9.09 -21.11 2.71
C GLU A 241 -10.09 -20.42 1.78
N ILE A 242 -10.32 -19.10 1.97
CA ILE A 242 -11.15 -18.29 1.06
C ILE A 242 -10.50 -18.24 -0.33
N LEU A 243 -9.21 -17.93 -0.42
CA LEU A 243 -8.47 -17.86 -1.68
C LEU A 243 -8.55 -19.19 -2.42
N PHE A 244 -8.32 -20.29 -1.71
CA PHE A 244 -8.33 -21.63 -2.27
C PHE A 244 -9.72 -22.05 -2.77
N ALA A 245 -10.78 -21.71 -2.03
CA ALA A 245 -12.14 -21.97 -2.45
C ALA A 245 -12.55 -21.14 -3.68
N LEU A 246 -12.14 -19.87 -3.76
CA LEU A 246 -12.37 -19.02 -4.93
C LEU A 246 -11.57 -19.51 -6.16
N LEU A 247 -10.37 -20.06 -5.95
CA LEU A 247 -9.55 -20.62 -7.02
C LEU A 247 -10.27 -21.75 -7.75
N ARG A 248 -11.09 -22.55 -7.06
CA ARG A 248 -11.91 -23.59 -7.70
C ARG A 248 -12.77 -23.05 -8.85
N ARG A 249 -13.29 -21.82 -8.73
CA ARG A 249 -14.10 -21.17 -9.76
C ARG A 249 -13.22 -20.49 -10.82
N VAL A 250 -12.12 -19.86 -10.41
CA VAL A 250 -11.25 -19.09 -11.32
C VAL A 250 -10.34 -19.97 -12.18
N SER A 251 -9.80 -21.04 -11.60
CA SER A 251 -8.94 -22.01 -12.27
C SER A 251 -9.12 -23.40 -11.63
N PRO A 252 -10.10 -24.19 -12.11
CA PRO A 252 -10.32 -25.56 -11.63
C PRO A 252 -9.11 -26.48 -11.80
N LEU A 253 -8.25 -26.19 -12.78
CA LEU A 253 -7.00 -26.92 -13.01
C LEU A 253 -6.00 -26.67 -11.88
N ALA A 254 -5.72 -25.40 -11.57
CA ALA A 254 -4.81 -25.03 -10.49
C ALA A 254 -5.33 -25.54 -9.13
N TYR A 255 -6.63 -25.38 -8.86
CA TYR A 255 -7.26 -25.89 -7.65
C TYR A 255 -7.06 -27.40 -7.48
N ARG A 256 -7.35 -28.20 -8.51
CA ARG A 256 -7.18 -29.67 -8.45
C ARG A 256 -5.72 -30.06 -8.23
N HIS A 257 -4.79 -29.37 -8.88
CA HIS A 257 -3.35 -29.60 -8.70
C HIS A 257 -2.91 -29.38 -7.26
N LEU A 258 -3.17 -28.19 -6.72
CA LEU A 258 -2.83 -27.83 -5.35
C LEU A 258 -3.51 -28.76 -4.33
N LYS A 259 -4.78 -29.12 -4.57
CA LYS A 259 -5.51 -30.09 -3.73
C LYS A 259 -4.87 -31.48 -3.76
N LYS A 260 -4.54 -32.00 -4.95
CA LYS A 260 -3.90 -33.31 -5.13
C LYS A 260 -2.58 -33.39 -4.36
N HIS A 261 -1.81 -32.30 -4.41
CA HIS A 261 -0.52 -32.21 -3.74
C HIS A 261 -0.62 -31.68 -2.30
N LYS A 262 -1.83 -31.52 -1.73
CA LYS A 262 -2.04 -31.03 -0.35
C LYS A 262 -1.26 -29.73 -0.05
N MET A 263 -1.24 -28.83 -1.03
CA MET A 263 -0.55 -27.54 -0.92
C MET A 263 -1.39 -26.57 -0.10
N ASP A 264 -1.01 -26.42 1.17
CA ASP A 264 -1.66 -25.45 2.07
C ASP A 264 -1.41 -24.02 1.58
N PRO A 265 -2.47 -23.19 1.42
CA PRO A 265 -2.36 -21.78 1.06
C PRO A 265 -1.33 -20.99 1.86
N ILE A 266 -1.21 -21.25 3.17
CA ILE A 266 -0.31 -20.50 4.06
C ILE A 266 1.16 -20.57 3.60
N LEU A 267 1.54 -21.62 2.88
CA LEU A 267 2.92 -21.85 2.44
C LEU A 267 3.39 -20.87 1.35
N TYR A 268 2.46 -20.33 0.55
CA TYR A 268 2.81 -19.47 -0.58
C TYR A 268 2.19 -18.08 -0.51
N MET A 269 1.03 -17.90 0.11
CA MET A 269 0.32 -16.62 0.07
C MET A 269 0.62 -15.67 1.24
N THR A 270 1.22 -16.18 2.33
CA THR A 270 1.38 -15.40 3.58
C THR A 270 2.07 -14.07 3.32
N GLU A 271 3.19 -14.09 2.60
CA GLU A 271 3.88 -12.86 2.21
C GLU A 271 3.06 -11.97 1.28
N TRP A 272 2.40 -12.56 0.28
CA TRP A 272 1.58 -11.84 -0.70
C TRP A 272 0.49 -11.01 0.00
N PHE A 273 -0.18 -11.60 0.98
CA PHE A 273 -1.33 -10.97 1.65
C PHE A 273 -0.89 -10.06 2.79
N MET A 274 0.01 -10.52 3.66
CA MET A 274 0.46 -9.72 4.80
C MET A 274 1.26 -8.49 4.38
N CYS A 275 2.01 -8.56 3.28
CA CYS A 275 2.76 -7.43 2.75
C CYS A 275 2.01 -6.71 1.62
N ALA A 276 0.73 -7.02 1.37
CA ALA A 276 -0.06 -6.47 0.26
C ALA A 276 0.72 -6.40 -1.07
N PHE A 277 1.41 -7.50 -1.38
CA PHE A 277 2.28 -7.71 -2.55
C PHE A 277 3.51 -6.78 -2.69
N SER A 278 3.77 -5.90 -1.74
CA SER A 278 4.88 -4.92 -1.80
C SER A 278 6.28 -5.54 -1.87
N ARG A 279 6.45 -6.78 -1.39
CA ARG A 279 7.72 -7.54 -1.47
C ARG A 279 7.79 -8.51 -2.64
N THR A 280 6.70 -8.66 -3.40
CA THR A 280 6.56 -9.70 -4.42
C THR A 280 6.50 -9.11 -5.83
N LEU A 281 5.74 -8.03 -6.02
CA LEU A 281 5.54 -7.43 -7.34
C LEU A 281 6.62 -6.38 -7.64
N PRO A 282 6.96 -6.16 -8.93
CA PRO A 282 7.66 -4.98 -9.39
C PRO A 282 6.97 -3.71 -8.91
N TRP A 283 7.76 -2.69 -8.59
CA TRP A 283 7.25 -1.46 -7.97
C TRP A 283 6.09 -0.80 -8.71
N ALA A 284 6.18 -0.67 -10.03
CA ALA A 284 5.10 -0.10 -10.85
C ALA A 284 3.75 -0.82 -10.61
N SER A 285 3.79 -2.16 -10.56
CA SER A 285 2.63 -2.99 -10.25
C SER A 285 2.16 -2.85 -8.80
N VAL A 286 3.07 -2.72 -7.83
CA VAL A 286 2.72 -2.43 -6.42
C VAL A 286 1.87 -1.17 -6.34
N LEU A 287 2.30 -0.08 -6.98
CA LEU A 287 1.58 1.19 -6.96
C LEU A 287 0.16 1.05 -7.52
N ARG A 288 0.00 0.31 -8.63
CA ARG A 288 -1.33 0.11 -9.23
C ARG A 288 -2.23 -0.78 -8.39
N VAL A 289 -1.68 -1.83 -7.78
CA VAL A 289 -2.42 -2.68 -6.85
C VAL A 289 -2.87 -1.87 -5.64
N TRP A 290 -2.00 -1.02 -5.08
CA TRP A 290 -2.31 -0.17 -3.93
C TRP A 290 -3.36 0.90 -4.22
N ASP A 291 -3.29 1.56 -5.39
CA ASP A 291 -4.32 2.50 -5.86
C ASP A 291 -5.72 1.85 -5.83
N MET A 292 -5.83 0.60 -6.31
CA MET A 292 -7.10 -0.14 -6.32
C MET A 292 -7.45 -0.70 -4.94
N PHE A 293 -6.48 -1.23 -4.19
CA PHE A 293 -6.68 -1.84 -2.88
C PHE A 293 -7.23 -0.83 -1.86
N LEU A 294 -6.66 0.37 -1.77
CA LEU A 294 -7.16 1.39 -0.84
C LEU A 294 -8.57 1.88 -1.24
N CYS A 295 -8.92 1.82 -2.53
CA CYS A 295 -10.26 2.22 -2.98
C CYS A 295 -11.32 1.12 -2.82
N GLU A 296 -10.97 -0.13 -3.11
CA GLU A 296 -11.92 -1.25 -3.26
C GLU A 296 -11.76 -2.36 -2.21
N GLY A 297 -10.81 -2.20 -1.29
CA GLY A 297 -10.52 -3.12 -0.21
C GLY A 297 -9.77 -4.39 -0.63
N VAL A 298 -9.71 -5.34 0.30
CA VAL A 298 -8.94 -6.60 0.19
C VAL A 298 -9.29 -7.45 -1.03
N LYS A 299 -10.46 -7.23 -1.65
CA LYS A 299 -10.87 -7.92 -2.89
C LYS A 299 -9.80 -7.84 -3.97
N ILE A 300 -9.07 -6.73 -4.06
CA ILE A 300 -7.98 -6.56 -5.01
C ILE A 300 -6.82 -7.52 -4.70
N ILE A 301 -6.45 -7.68 -3.43
CA ILE A 301 -5.40 -8.62 -2.98
C ILE A 301 -5.78 -10.07 -3.37
N PHE A 302 -7.03 -10.47 -3.13
CA PHE A 302 -7.53 -11.78 -3.58
C PHE A 302 -7.46 -11.94 -5.10
N ARG A 303 -7.89 -10.94 -5.87
CA ARG A 303 -7.86 -10.99 -7.34
C ARG A 303 -6.42 -11.13 -7.86
N VAL A 304 -5.47 -10.38 -7.31
CA VAL A 304 -4.05 -10.50 -7.67
C VAL A 304 -3.55 -11.90 -7.39
N GLY A 305 -3.78 -12.45 -6.18
CA GLY A 305 -3.37 -13.81 -5.85
C GLY A 305 -3.99 -14.88 -6.79
N LEU A 306 -5.28 -14.75 -7.10
CA LEU A 306 -5.98 -15.66 -8.02
C LEU A 306 -5.45 -15.56 -9.46
N VAL A 307 -5.16 -14.36 -9.95
CA VAL A 307 -4.54 -14.14 -11.27
C VAL A 307 -3.17 -14.80 -11.32
N LEU A 308 -2.32 -14.57 -10.33
CA LEU A 308 -0.97 -15.16 -10.29
C LEU A 308 -1.04 -16.70 -10.25
N LEU A 309 -1.91 -17.29 -9.42
CA LEU A 309 -2.13 -18.74 -9.38
C LEU A 309 -2.66 -19.30 -10.71
N LYS A 310 -3.63 -18.61 -11.34
CA LYS A 310 -4.14 -18.97 -12.68
C LYS A 310 -3.03 -18.89 -13.72
N CYS A 311 -2.20 -17.85 -13.70
CA CYS A 311 -1.09 -17.69 -14.63
C CYS A 311 -0.01 -18.75 -14.44
N MET A 312 0.29 -19.16 -13.21
CA MET A 312 1.33 -20.17 -12.96
C MET A 312 0.84 -21.61 -13.17
N LEU A 313 -0.39 -21.93 -12.79
CA LEU A 313 -0.89 -23.32 -12.70
C LEU A 313 -2.14 -23.59 -13.55
N GLY A 314 -2.63 -22.62 -14.32
CA GLY A 314 -3.91 -22.72 -15.04
C GLY A 314 -3.89 -23.47 -16.37
N SER A 315 -2.79 -24.13 -16.74
CA SER A 315 -2.68 -24.88 -18.00
C SER A 315 -1.97 -26.21 -17.82
N GLN A 316 -2.38 -27.23 -18.56
CA GLN A 316 -1.78 -28.57 -18.49
C GLN A 316 -0.28 -28.58 -18.77
N GLU A 317 0.21 -27.75 -19.70
CA GLU A 317 1.65 -27.64 -20.00
C GLU A 317 2.46 -27.20 -18.77
N LYS A 318 1.94 -26.22 -18.02
CA LYS A 318 2.58 -25.74 -16.78
C LYS A 318 2.55 -26.81 -15.69
N LEU A 319 1.43 -27.52 -15.53
CA LEU A 319 1.30 -28.58 -14.54
C LEU A 319 2.24 -29.77 -14.81
N LYS A 320 2.50 -30.11 -16.07
CA LYS A 320 3.49 -31.16 -16.42
C LYS A 320 4.90 -30.84 -15.92
N LYS A 321 5.25 -29.56 -15.81
CA LYS A 321 6.55 -29.09 -15.28
C LYS A 321 6.59 -29.06 -13.74
N CYS A 322 5.45 -29.29 -13.08
CA CYS A 322 5.33 -29.27 -11.62
C CYS A 322 4.68 -30.58 -11.12
N PRO A 323 5.36 -31.74 -11.22
CA PRO A 323 4.75 -33.03 -10.88
C PRO A 323 4.50 -33.24 -9.39
N GLY A 324 5.19 -32.49 -8.51
CA GLY A 324 5.16 -32.66 -7.06
C GLY A 324 5.00 -31.36 -6.28
N GLN A 325 5.06 -31.48 -4.95
CA GLN A 325 4.97 -30.35 -4.03
C GLN A 325 6.17 -29.41 -4.17
N TYR A 326 7.38 -29.95 -4.33
CA TYR A 326 8.62 -29.20 -4.38
C TYR A 326 8.66 -28.25 -5.59
N GLU A 327 8.44 -28.77 -6.80
CA GLU A 327 8.47 -27.98 -8.04
C GLU A 327 7.32 -26.96 -8.07
N THR A 328 6.17 -27.32 -7.49
CA THR A 328 5.05 -26.38 -7.32
C THR A 328 5.46 -25.23 -6.40
N MET A 329 6.14 -25.51 -5.28
CA MET A 329 6.61 -24.47 -4.36
C MET A 329 7.70 -23.58 -4.95
N GLU A 330 8.63 -24.14 -5.72
CA GLU A 330 9.63 -23.34 -6.43
C GLU A 330 8.96 -22.39 -7.42
N LEU A 331 8.00 -22.87 -8.21
CA LEU A 331 7.25 -22.04 -9.15
C LEU A 331 6.48 -20.92 -8.44
N LEU A 332 5.82 -21.22 -7.30
CA LEU A 332 5.06 -20.23 -6.54
C LEU A 332 5.95 -19.19 -5.85
N ARG A 333 7.21 -19.54 -5.52
CA ARG A 333 8.18 -18.60 -4.93
C ARG A 333 8.88 -17.75 -5.99
N ALA A 334 9.09 -18.28 -7.19
CA ALA A 334 9.76 -17.60 -8.29
C ALA A 334 8.76 -17.29 -9.42
N ILE A 335 7.84 -16.36 -9.13
CA ILE A 335 6.82 -15.93 -10.10
C ILE A 335 7.52 -15.32 -11.32
N GLN A 336 7.14 -15.77 -12.51
CA GLN A 336 7.74 -15.28 -13.75
C GLN A 336 7.44 -13.78 -13.94
N PRO A 337 8.45 -12.94 -14.25
CA PRO A 337 8.31 -11.48 -14.33
C PRO A 337 7.17 -11.01 -15.24
N ARG A 338 6.94 -11.68 -16.38
CA ARG A 338 5.86 -11.36 -17.32
C ARG A 338 4.45 -11.31 -16.70
N TYR A 339 4.20 -12.10 -15.66
CA TYR A 339 2.89 -12.12 -14.99
C TYR A 339 2.75 -11.00 -13.95
N MET A 340 3.86 -10.39 -13.56
CA MET A 340 3.92 -9.34 -12.56
C MET A 340 4.08 -7.95 -13.19
N GLN A 341 4.20 -7.85 -14.51
CA GLN A 341 4.26 -6.56 -15.21
C GLN A 341 2.94 -5.81 -15.11
N GLU A 342 3.03 -4.49 -14.98
CA GLU A 342 1.91 -3.61 -14.63
C GLU A 342 0.71 -3.78 -15.57
N SER A 343 0.95 -3.62 -16.88
CA SER A 343 -0.10 -3.62 -17.91
C SER A 343 -0.86 -4.95 -17.95
N PHE A 344 -0.13 -6.07 -17.94
CA PHE A 344 -0.70 -7.40 -17.92
C PHE A 344 -1.49 -7.66 -16.63
N LEU A 345 -0.87 -7.42 -15.47
CA LEU A 345 -1.46 -7.76 -14.18
C LEU A 345 -2.73 -6.93 -13.92
N VAL A 346 -2.69 -5.62 -14.18
CA VAL A 346 -3.85 -4.74 -14.00
C VAL A 346 -5.01 -5.19 -14.89
N ARG A 347 -4.75 -5.52 -16.16
CA ARG A 347 -5.80 -6.01 -17.08
C ARG A 347 -6.47 -7.26 -16.53
N GLU A 348 -5.69 -8.30 -16.19
CA GLU A 348 -6.24 -9.57 -15.70
C GLU A 348 -7.00 -9.41 -14.36
N VAL A 349 -6.51 -8.55 -13.46
CA VAL A 349 -7.17 -8.26 -12.18
C VAL A 349 -8.52 -7.56 -12.37
N LEU A 350 -8.62 -6.66 -13.35
CA LEU A 350 -9.87 -5.95 -13.66
C LEU A 350 -10.89 -6.84 -14.37
N GLU A 351 -10.44 -7.75 -15.24
CA GLU A 351 -11.29 -8.73 -15.93
C GLU A 351 -11.83 -9.82 -14.98
N LEU A 352 -11.15 -10.10 -13.87
CA LEU A 352 -11.59 -11.13 -12.94
C LEU A 352 -12.94 -10.76 -12.28
N THR A 353 -13.92 -11.67 -12.35
CA THR A 353 -15.30 -11.41 -11.90
C THR A 353 -15.53 -11.61 -10.40
N VAL A 354 -14.50 -11.98 -9.63
CA VAL A 354 -14.60 -12.20 -8.18
C VAL A 354 -15.02 -10.91 -7.48
N SER A 355 -16.22 -10.92 -6.88
CA SER A 355 -16.83 -9.78 -6.22
C SER A 355 -16.54 -9.76 -4.72
N GLU A 356 -16.83 -8.64 -4.08
CA GLU A 356 -16.80 -8.49 -2.61
C GLU A 356 -17.74 -9.50 -1.94
N ARG A 357 -18.97 -9.62 -2.46
CA ARG A 357 -19.98 -10.58 -2.00
C ARG A 357 -19.51 -12.04 -2.08
N ASP A 358 -18.70 -12.38 -3.09
CA ASP A 358 -18.13 -13.74 -3.19
C ASP A 358 -17.16 -14.02 -2.03
N ILE A 359 -16.31 -13.03 -1.70
CA ILE A 359 -15.35 -13.13 -0.60
C ILE A 359 -16.08 -13.19 0.73
N GLU A 360 -17.08 -12.34 0.96
CA GLU A 360 -17.90 -12.37 2.18
C GLU A 360 -18.62 -13.71 2.33
N LYS A 361 -19.25 -14.22 1.26
CA LYS A 361 -19.94 -15.51 1.28
C LYS A 361 -18.99 -16.63 1.68
N GLU A 362 -17.79 -16.66 1.10
CA GLU A 362 -16.80 -17.67 1.43
C GLU A 362 -16.23 -17.46 2.84
N HIS A 363 -16.00 -16.22 3.28
CA HIS A 363 -15.59 -15.90 4.65
C HIS A 363 -16.54 -16.50 5.68
N HIS A 364 -17.84 -16.28 5.55
CA HIS A 364 -18.83 -16.87 6.46
C HIS A 364 -18.83 -18.41 6.39
N ALA A 365 -18.65 -18.99 5.20
CA ALA A 365 -18.61 -20.43 5.04
C ALA A 365 -17.36 -21.06 5.66
N GLN A 366 -16.21 -20.40 5.58
CA GLN A 366 -14.96 -20.86 6.15
C GLN A 366 -14.91 -20.62 7.66
N LEU A 367 -15.48 -19.51 8.15
CA LEU A 367 -15.58 -19.24 9.58
C LEU A 367 -16.43 -20.28 10.31
N ARG A 368 -17.54 -20.75 9.69
CA ARG A 368 -18.33 -21.87 10.24
C ARG A 368 -17.51 -23.15 10.33
N ARG A 369 -16.81 -23.52 9.26
CA ARG A 369 -15.93 -24.71 9.23
C ARG A 369 -14.78 -24.62 10.23
N TRP A 370 -14.21 -23.43 10.39
CA TRP A 370 -13.20 -23.15 11.40
C TRP A 370 -13.74 -23.39 12.81
N LYS A 371 -14.93 -22.86 13.10
CA LYS A 371 -15.57 -23.05 14.42
C LYS A 371 -15.79 -24.52 14.76
N GLU A 372 -16.16 -25.33 13.79
CA GLU A 372 -16.36 -26.78 13.95
C GLU A 372 -15.05 -27.55 14.22
N THR A 373 -13.93 -27.09 13.67
CA THR A 373 -12.66 -27.83 13.69
C THR A 373 -11.66 -27.33 14.73
N HIS A 374 -11.66 -26.03 15.02
CA HIS A 374 -10.68 -25.35 15.87
C HIS A 374 -11.30 -24.58 17.05
N GLY A 375 -12.64 -24.44 17.09
CA GLY A 375 -13.34 -23.61 18.05
C GLY A 375 -13.39 -22.13 17.65
N GLU A 376 -13.65 -21.23 18.60
CA GLU A 376 -13.70 -19.81 18.31
C GLU A 376 -12.33 -19.24 17.95
N LEU A 377 -12.32 -18.25 17.04
CA LEU A 377 -11.11 -17.48 16.77
C LEU A 377 -10.60 -16.84 18.06
N ARG A 378 -9.30 -16.97 18.29
CA ARG A 378 -8.64 -16.38 19.46
C ARG A 378 -8.57 -14.87 19.31
N CYS A 379 -8.32 -14.38 18.10
CA CYS A 379 -8.33 -12.96 17.81
C CYS A 379 -9.74 -12.49 17.41
N LYS A 380 -10.39 -11.71 18.28
CA LYS A 380 -11.67 -11.07 18.00
C LYS A 380 -11.44 -9.71 17.36
N SER A 381 -11.07 -9.70 16.09
CA SER A 381 -10.95 -8.45 15.33
C SER A 381 -12.31 -7.99 14.77
N PRO A 382 -12.54 -6.68 14.61
CA PRO A 382 -13.71 -6.18 13.91
C PRO A 382 -13.79 -6.70 12.47
N PRO A 383 -14.99 -6.71 11.85
CA PRO A 383 -15.13 -7.01 10.44
C PRO A 383 -14.27 -6.05 9.60
N ARG A 384 -13.62 -6.61 8.56
CA ARG A 384 -12.85 -5.79 7.61
C ARG A 384 -13.78 -4.89 6.79
N MET A 385 -13.26 -3.74 6.41
CA MET A 385 -13.91 -2.77 5.55
C MET A 385 -13.51 -3.01 4.10
N HIS A 386 -14.50 -2.98 3.20
CA HIS A 386 -14.29 -3.24 1.77
C HIS A 386 -13.94 -1.97 0.98
N GLY A 387 -12.98 -1.20 1.49
CA GLY A 387 -12.41 -0.02 0.83
C GLY A 387 -12.94 1.33 1.34
N ALA A 388 -12.42 2.40 0.75
CA ALA A 388 -12.65 3.79 1.17
C ALA A 388 -14.12 4.15 1.43
N ARG A 389 -15.05 3.70 0.57
CA ARG A 389 -16.48 4.01 0.76
C ARG A 389 -17.07 3.32 1.99
N ALA A 390 -16.69 2.08 2.29
CA ALA A 390 -17.17 1.38 3.47
C ALA A 390 -16.71 2.08 4.74
N ILE A 391 -15.45 2.51 4.77
CA ILE A 391 -14.87 3.27 5.90
C ILE A 391 -15.63 4.58 6.10
N MET A 392 -15.83 5.37 5.04
CA MET A 392 -16.53 6.65 5.16
C MET A 392 -18.02 6.52 5.57
N VAL A 393 -18.66 5.40 5.27
CA VAL A 393 -20.04 5.14 5.69
C VAL A 393 -20.08 4.70 7.16
N ALA A 394 -19.14 3.87 7.59
CA ALA A 394 -19.04 3.41 8.97
C ALA A 394 -18.59 4.54 9.93
N GLU A 395 -17.69 5.41 9.46
CA GLU A 395 -17.11 6.51 10.22
C GLU A 395 -17.23 7.82 9.41
N PRO A 396 -18.41 8.45 9.37
CA PRO A 396 -18.64 9.66 8.58
C PRO A 396 -17.75 10.82 9.07
N PRO A 397 -16.91 11.41 8.22
CA PRO A 397 -16.04 12.50 8.62
C PRO A 397 -16.80 13.81 8.79
N SER A 398 -16.33 14.66 9.71
CA SER A 398 -16.78 16.04 9.78
C SER A 398 -16.21 16.87 8.61
N ARG A 399 -16.84 18.02 8.30
CA ARG A 399 -16.27 18.97 7.33
C ARG A 399 -14.88 19.47 7.75
N GLN A 400 -14.62 19.54 9.06
CA GLN A 400 -13.34 19.97 9.60
C GLN A 400 -12.25 18.93 9.35
N ASP A 401 -12.57 17.63 9.47
CA ASP A 401 -11.62 16.53 9.25
C ASP A 401 -11.11 16.48 7.80
N LEU A 402 -11.98 16.85 6.86
CA LEU A 402 -11.67 16.89 5.43
C LEU A 402 -11.08 18.22 4.96
N LYS A 403 -11.09 19.25 5.82
CA LYS A 403 -10.52 20.56 5.48
C LYS A 403 -9.04 20.40 5.18
N GLN A 404 -8.62 21.04 4.09
CA GLN A 404 -7.22 21.09 3.72
C GLN A 404 -6.51 22.17 4.52
N LYS A 405 -5.35 21.80 5.04
CA LYS A 405 -4.40 22.70 5.69
C LYS A 405 -3.14 22.66 4.83
N PRO A 406 -2.92 23.63 3.93
CA PRO A 406 -1.70 23.65 3.12
C PRO A 406 -0.49 23.81 4.06
N THR A 407 0.48 22.91 3.93
CA THR A 407 1.73 22.96 4.71
C THR A 407 2.66 24.07 4.23
N ILE A 408 2.52 24.48 2.96
CA ILE A 408 3.24 25.58 2.34
C ILE A 408 2.20 26.64 1.94
N VAL A 409 2.25 27.79 2.59
CA VAL A 409 1.49 28.98 2.21
C VAL A 409 2.46 29.88 1.45
N VAL A 410 2.25 30.01 0.14
CA VAL A 410 3.00 30.97 -0.68
C VAL A 410 2.25 32.29 -0.60
N ASP A 411 2.84 33.28 0.07
CA ASP A 411 2.30 34.63 0.07
C ASP A 411 2.33 35.17 -1.37
N SER A 412 1.17 35.61 -1.85
CA SER A 412 1.10 36.27 -3.15
C SER A 412 1.81 37.62 -3.05
N PRO A 413 2.62 38.02 -4.04
CA PRO A 413 3.24 39.34 -4.03
C PRO A 413 2.15 40.42 -3.96
N PRO A 414 2.37 41.51 -3.20
CA PRO A 414 1.40 42.58 -3.09
C PRO A 414 1.09 43.15 -4.49
N PRO A 415 -0.16 43.56 -4.74
CA PRO A 415 -0.51 44.19 -6.00
C PRO A 415 0.41 45.39 -6.25
N PRO A 416 0.82 45.64 -7.51
CA PRO A 416 1.69 46.77 -7.82
C PRO A 416 1.04 48.08 -7.33
N PRO A 417 1.83 49.01 -6.77
CA PRO A 417 1.28 50.29 -6.32
C PRO A 417 0.60 51.01 -7.49
N PRO A 418 -0.52 51.70 -7.27
CA PRO A 418 -1.13 52.52 -8.31
C PRO A 418 -0.09 53.55 -8.78
N HIS A 419 0.16 53.55 -10.09
CA HIS A 419 1.09 54.49 -10.72
C HIS A 419 0.73 55.93 -10.32
N PRO A 420 1.63 56.68 -9.67
CA PRO A 420 1.40 58.08 -9.40
C PRO A 420 1.72 58.88 -10.67
N GLY A 421 0.71 59.53 -11.23
CA GLY A 421 0.90 60.68 -12.11
C GLY A 421 0.49 60.45 -13.56
N LEU A 422 -0.75 60.84 -13.86
CA LEU A 422 -1.06 61.73 -14.99
C LEU A 422 -2.34 62.50 -14.60
N ALA A 423 -2.15 63.52 -13.77
CA ALA A 423 -3.13 64.59 -13.63
C ALA A 423 -2.67 65.77 -14.51
N GLY A 424 -3.52 66.19 -15.44
CA GLY A 424 -3.45 67.52 -16.03
C GLY A 424 -3.86 67.61 -17.50
N GLY A 425 -5.06 68.15 -17.76
CA GLY A 425 -5.26 69.01 -18.94
C GLY A 425 -6.54 68.84 -19.78
N GLY A 426 -7.68 69.30 -19.27
CA GLY A 426 -8.64 70.19 -19.97
C GLY A 426 -9.34 69.76 -21.28
N GLY A 427 -10.67 69.74 -21.24
CA GLY A 427 -11.51 69.84 -22.45
C GLY A 427 -13.00 69.67 -22.14
N ALA A 428 -13.74 70.78 -22.07
CA ALA A 428 -15.17 70.84 -21.82
C ALA A 428 -16.02 70.34 -23.00
N GLY A 429 -17.19 69.79 -22.71
CA GLY A 429 -18.25 69.50 -23.68
C GLY A 429 -19.49 68.93 -22.99
N GLN A 430 -20.60 69.66 -23.08
CA GLN A 430 -21.91 69.44 -22.45
C GLN A 430 -22.74 68.34 -23.14
N GLU A 431 -23.97 68.13 -22.61
CA GLU A 431 -25.15 67.45 -23.17
C GLU A 431 -25.23 65.92 -22.91
N GLU A 432 -26.35 65.32 -22.52
CA GLU A 432 -27.69 65.78 -22.10
C GLU A 432 -28.40 64.54 -21.50
N ASP A 433 -29.42 64.83 -20.72
CA ASP A 433 -30.52 63.97 -20.26
C ASP A 433 -30.92 62.78 -21.17
N ALA A 434 -31.29 61.65 -20.56
CA ALA A 434 -32.70 61.24 -20.49
C ALA A 434 -32.86 59.78 -20.03
N ALA A 435 -33.78 59.61 -19.09
CA ALA A 435 -34.21 58.35 -18.52
C ALA A 435 -35.26 57.62 -19.39
N ARG A 436 -35.48 56.35 -19.00
CA ARG A 436 -36.68 55.50 -19.15
C ARG A 436 -36.83 54.63 -20.40
N GLY A 437 -37.12 53.35 -20.12
CA GLY A 437 -38.02 52.54 -20.94
C GLY A 437 -37.65 51.06 -21.02
N GLY A 438 -38.15 50.24 -20.08
CA GLY A 438 -38.61 48.88 -20.45
C GLY A 438 -39.92 48.97 -21.25
N PRO A 439 -40.59 47.87 -21.67
CA PRO A 439 -40.59 46.56 -21.01
C PRO A 439 -40.60 45.34 -21.97
N ALA A 440 -40.90 44.19 -21.37
CA ALA A 440 -41.08 42.84 -21.92
C ALA A 440 -42.19 42.69 -22.98
N ASP A 441 -42.06 41.62 -23.77
CA ASP A 441 -43.07 40.65 -24.24
C ASP A 441 -42.28 39.60 -25.06
N GLY A 442 -42.58 38.30 -25.17
CA GLY A 442 -43.81 37.55 -24.98
C GLY A 442 -43.97 36.60 -26.17
N GLU A 443 -43.90 35.29 -25.92
CA GLU A 443 -44.46 34.17 -26.70
C GLU A 443 -43.96 33.82 -28.13
N GLY A 444 -43.97 32.50 -28.43
CA GLY A 444 -43.94 31.96 -29.79
C GLY A 444 -43.31 30.58 -29.92
N GLY A 445 -44.06 29.52 -29.61
CA GLY A 445 -43.71 28.12 -29.88
C GLY A 445 -44.05 27.64 -31.29
N ALA A 446 -43.79 26.34 -31.52
CA ALA A 446 -43.99 25.52 -32.73
C ALA A 446 -42.96 25.75 -33.85
N GLY A 447 -42.40 24.76 -34.55
CA GLY A 447 -42.67 23.33 -34.65
C GLY A 447 -42.32 22.88 -36.08
N GLN A 448 -41.78 21.67 -36.21
CA GLN A 448 -41.62 20.87 -37.44
C GLN A 448 -40.49 21.24 -38.44
N SER A 449 -39.49 20.36 -38.53
CA SER A 449 -39.20 19.50 -39.69
C SER A 449 -38.28 18.36 -39.26
#